data_AF-A0A9X8VFI7-F1
#
_entry.id   AF-A0A9X8VFI7-F1
#
_cell.length_a   1.000
_cell.length_b   1.000
_cell.length_c   1.000
_cell.angle_alpha   90.00
_cell.angle_beta   90.00
_cell.angle_gamma   90.00
#
_symmetry.space_group_name_H-M   'P 1'
#
loop_
_entity.id
_entity.type
_entity.pdbx_description
1 polymer ?
#
loop_
_entity_poly.entity_id
_entity_poly.type
_entity_poly.pdbx_seq_one_letter_code
_entity_poly.pdbx_strand_id
1 'polypeptide(L)'
;IRQYRVHVAGEQSVTVGSLAQAESFVQQAGATDYRIEPRESHILLGTAPQVHQQLALLQQQYGVDEFIIDTPIGEPSARLTSLQLLAEESLTLA
;
A
#
# COMPACT_ATOMS: atom_id res chain seq x y z
N ILE A 1 2.14 2.99 -6.62
CA ILE A 1 1.82 4.30 -6.00
C ILE A 1 3.03 4.68 -5.17
N ARG A 2 3.49 5.93 -5.23
CA ARG A 2 4.61 6.40 -4.41
C ARG A 2 4.06 7.39 -3.40
N GLN A 3 4.20 7.10 -2.12
CA GLN A 3 3.69 7.94 -1.05
C GLN A 3 4.86 8.55 -0.27
N TYR A 4 4.61 9.65 0.41
CA TYR A 4 5.59 10.33 1.26
C TYR A 4 4.96 10.60 2.61
N ARG A 5 5.61 10.16 3.69
CA ARG A 5 5.20 10.48 5.05
C ARG A 5 5.95 11.71 5.52
N VAL A 6 5.22 12.71 5.97
CA VAL A 6 5.77 13.94 6.54
C VAL A 6 5.61 13.90 8.05
N HIS A 7 6.71 14.11 8.75
CA HIS A 7 6.77 14.29 10.18
C HIS A 7 7.13 15.74 10.45
N VAL A 8 6.34 16.42 11.27
CA VAL A 8 6.63 17.76 11.80
C VAL A 8 6.66 17.62 13.33
N ALA A 9 7.68 18.18 13.99
CA ALA A 9 7.83 18.07 15.42
C ALA A 9 6.61 18.64 16.17
N GLY A 10 6.02 17.84 17.07
CA GLY A 10 4.82 18.25 17.84
C GLY A 10 3.48 18.12 17.11
N GLU A 11 3.48 17.66 15.86
CA GLU A 11 2.28 17.50 15.04
C GLU A 11 2.02 16.04 14.63
N GLN A 12 0.79 15.76 14.21
CA GLN A 12 0.44 14.47 13.63
C GLN A 12 1.12 14.30 12.26
N SER A 13 1.73 13.14 12.03
CA SER A 13 2.31 12.85 10.73
C SER A 13 1.25 12.70 9.65
N VAL A 14 1.51 13.26 8.46
CA VAL A 14 0.62 13.15 7.29
C VAL A 14 1.26 12.31 6.20
N THR A 15 0.44 11.71 5.33
CA THR A 15 0.92 10.98 4.15
C THR A 15 0.33 11.61 2.89
N VAL A 16 1.18 11.89 1.91
CA VAL A 16 0.82 12.57 0.66
C VAL A 16 1.30 11.79 -0.57
N GLY A 17 0.73 12.11 -1.73
CA GLY A 17 0.94 11.34 -2.97
C GLY A 17 2.17 11.76 -3.77
N SER A 18 2.89 12.81 -3.38
CA SER A 18 4.09 13.27 -4.07
C SER A 18 5.04 14.03 -3.16
N LEU A 19 6.31 14.10 -3.56
CA LEU A 19 7.31 14.89 -2.84
C LEU A 19 6.94 16.38 -2.84
N ALA A 20 6.46 16.90 -3.98
CA ALA A 20 6.02 18.30 -4.09
C ALA A 20 4.87 18.63 -3.12
N GLN A 21 3.93 17.70 -2.91
CA GLN A 21 2.88 17.87 -1.90
C GLN A 21 3.47 17.87 -0.48
N ALA A 22 4.48 17.04 -0.22
CA ALA A 22 5.14 16.97 1.08
C ALA A 22 5.89 18.27 1.41
N GLU A 23 6.63 18.79 0.43
CA GLU A 23 7.35 20.06 0.54
C GLU A 23 6.39 21.24 0.75
N SER A 24 5.29 21.28 -0.02
CA SER A 24 4.25 22.29 0.13
C SER A 24 3.62 22.26 1.53
N PHE A 25 3.33 21.06 2.05
CA PHE A 25 2.79 20.88 3.40
C PHE A 25 3.72 21.47 4.47
N VAL A 26 5.03 21.16 4.39
CA VAL A 26 6.05 21.69 5.32
C VAL A 26 6.11 23.22 5.27
N GLN A 27 6.12 23.79 4.06
CA GLN A 27 6.16 25.24 3.87
C GLN A 27 4.92 25.92 4.46
N GLN A 28 3.74 25.36 4.23
CA GLN A 28 2.47 25.88 4.76
C GLN A 28 2.38 25.78 6.29
N ALA A 29 2.94 24.73 6.88
CA ALA A 29 3.04 24.58 8.33
C ALA A 29 4.07 25.52 8.98
N GLY A 30 4.95 26.14 8.19
CA GLY A 30 6.07 26.93 8.72
C GLY A 30 7.07 26.09 9.52
N ALA A 31 7.12 24.78 9.27
CA ALA A 31 7.88 23.85 10.07
C ALA A 31 9.39 23.94 9.76
N THR A 32 10.20 24.11 10.81
CA THR A 32 11.67 24.13 10.71
C THR A 32 12.31 22.80 11.11
N ASP A 33 11.60 22.01 11.92
CA ASP A 33 12.00 20.66 12.33
C ASP A 33 11.02 19.65 11.74
N TYR A 34 11.43 19.04 10.62
CA TYR A 34 10.60 18.11 9.87
C TYR A 34 11.43 17.03 9.19
N ARG A 35 10.75 15.94 8.82
CA ARG A 35 11.31 14.83 8.06
C ARG A 35 10.31 14.32 7.04
N ILE A 36 10.75 14.19 5.79
CA ILE A 36 9.97 13.59 4.71
C ILE A 36 10.57 12.23 4.38
N GLU A 37 9.76 11.18 4.49
CA GLU A 37 10.17 9.81 4.18
C GLU A 37 9.41 9.29 2.96
N PRO A 38 10.10 8.80 1.90
CA PRO A 38 9.43 8.04 0.87
C PRO A 38 8.91 6.72 1.47
N ARG A 39 7.65 6.41 1.20
CA ARG A 39 7.03 5.12 1.49
C ARG A 39 6.92 4.32 0.21
N GLU A 40 7.64 3.22 0.17
CA GLU A 40 7.41 2.21 -0.85
C GLU A 40 6.07 1.52 -0.55
N SER A 41 5.19 1.53 -1.55
CA SER A 41 4.00 0.68 -1.48
C SER A 41 4.44 -0.73 -1.88
N HIS A 42 4.28 -1.68 -0.96
CA HIS A 42 4.41 -3.10 -1.28
C HIS A 42 3.18 -3.52 -2.09
N ILE A 43 3.27 -3.39 -3.41
CA ILE A 43 2.20 -3.75 -4.34
C ILE A 43 2.47 -5.17 -4.84
N LEU A 44 1.50 -6.06 -4.64
CA LEU A 44 1.45 -7.34 -5.33
C LEU A 44 0.68 -7.14 -6.64
N LEU A 45 1.27 -7.55 -7.77
CA LEU A 45 0.67 -7.41 -9.09
C LEU A 45 0.95 -8.68 -9.91
N GLY A 46 -0.05 -9.15 -10.63
CA GLY A 46 0.05 -10.33 -11.49
C GLY A 46 -1.30 -11.01 -11.69
N THR A 47 -1.27 -12.23 -12.20
CA THR A 47 -2.44 -13.13 -12.20
C THR A 47 -2.73 -13.61 -10.77
N ALA A 48 -3.95 -14.13 -10.52
CA ALA A 48 -4.30 -14.66 -9.20
C ALA A 48 -3.29 -15.70 -8.66
N PRO A 49 -2.84 -16.71 -9.44
CA PRO A 49 -1.81 -17.65 -8.99
C PRO A 49 -0.48 -16.98 -8.61
N GLN A 50 -0.05 -15.96 -9.37
CA GLN A 50 1.18 -15.23 -9.08
C GLN A 50 1.07 -14.41 -7.79
N VAL A 51 -0.09 -13.81 -7.52
CA VAL A 51 -0.34 -13.05 -6.29
C VAL A 51 -0.38 -14.01 -5.09
N HIS A 52 -1.05 -15.15 -5.21
CA HIS A 52 -1.08 -16.18 -4.16
C HIS A 52 0.30 -16.74 -3.85
N GLN A 53 1.13 -17.00 -4.87
CA GLN A 53 2.51 -17.41 -4.66
C GLN A 53 3.31 -16.36 -3.87
N GLN A 54 3.14 -15.07 -4.20
CA GLN A 54 3.81 -13.99 -3.47
C GLN A 54 3.31 -13.90 -2.02
N LEU A 55 2.01 -14.05 -1.77
CA LEU A 55 1.44 -14.10 -0.41
C LEU A 55 1.98 -15.29 0.39
N ALA A 56 2.10 -16.47 -0.22
CA ALA A 56 2.67 -17.65 0.42
C ALA A 56 4.14 -17.44 0.83
N LEU A 57 4.94 -16.78 -0.02
CA LEU A 57 6.32 -16.42 0.31
C LEU A 57 6.38 -15.45 1.50
N LEU A 58 5.48 -14.44 1.55
CA LEU A 58 5.38 -13.52 2.67
C LEU A 58 4.96 -14.23 3.97
N GLN A 59 3.99 -15.14 3.89
CA GLN A 59 3.59 -15.97 5.03
C GLN A 59 4.78 -16.79 5.54
N GLN A 60 5.49 -17.49 4.65
CA GLN A 60 6.64 -18.30 5.02
C GLN A 60 7.75 -17.46 5.68
N GLN A 61 7.99 -16.26 5.15
CA GLN A 61 9.04 -15.38 5.63
C GLN A 61 8.73 -14.75 7.00
N TYR A 62 7.47 -14.39 7.24
CA TYR A 62 7.09 -13.57 8.39
C TYR A 62 6.15 -14.27 9.39
N GLY A 63 5.67 -15.47 9.09
CA GLY A 63 4.74 -16.22 9.95
C GLY A 63 3.36 -15.56 10.07
N VAL A 64 2.87 -14.96 8.98
CA VAL A 64 1.59 -14.22 8.97
C VAL A 64 0.41 -15.19 8.90
N ASP A 65 -0.54 -15.05 9.81
CA ASP A 65 -1.76 -15.87 9.83
C ASP A 65 -2.85 -15.34 8.89
N GLU A 66 -2.92 -14.01 8.71
CA GLU A 66 -3.95 -13.36 7.91
C GLU A 66 -3.40 -12.14 7.15
N PHE A 67 -3.82 -12.00 5.89
CA PHE A 67 -3.56 -10.81 5.08
C PHE A 67 -4.84 -10.00 4.87
N ILE A 68 -4.74 -8.68 5.11
CA ILE A 68 -5.76 -7.72 4.67
C ILE A 68 -5.31 -7.19 3.30
N ILE A 69 -6.10 -7.46 2.26
CA ILE A 69 -5.81 -7.07 0.89
C ILE A 69 -6.68 -5.87 0.50
N ASP A 70 -6.04 -4.74 0.21
CA ASP A 70 -6.68 -3.61 -0.45
C ASP A 70 -6.48 -3.70 -1.97
N THR A 71 -7.56 -3.51 -2.74
CA THR A 71 -7.54 -3.50 -4.22
C THR A 71 -7.98 -2.13 -4.74
N PRO A 72 -7.11 -1.11 -4.71
CA PRO A 72 -7.44 0.26 -5.08
C PRO A 72 -7.51 0.47 -6.60
N ILE A 73 -8.22 -0.42 -7.31
CA ILE A 73 -8.51 -0.31 -8.73
C ILE A 73 -9.70 0.64 -8.91
N GLY A 74 -9.47 1.74 -9.62
CA GLY A 74 -10.49 2.79 -9.80
C GLY A 74 -11.68 2.39 -10.67
N GLU A 75 -11.50 1.46 -11.60
CA GLU A 75 -12.57 0.96 -12.47
C GLU A 75 -13.36 -0.14 -11.73
N PRO A 76 -14.68 0.03 -11.50
CA PRO A 76 -15.45 -0.89 -10.67
C PRO A 76 -15.47 -2.35 -11.14
N SER A 77 -15.59 -2.59 -12.46
CA SER A 77 -15.70 -3.96 -12.98
C SER A 77 -14.38 -4.72 -12.86
N ALA A 78 -13.26 -4.07 -13.14
CA ALA A 78 -11.92 -4.61 -13.00
C ALA A 78 -11.59 -4.89 -11.52
N ARG A 79 -12.02 -4.02 -10.60
CA ARG A 79 -11.88 -4.26 -9.17
C ARG A 79 -12.65 -5.50 -8.72
N LEU A 80 -13.91 -5.65 -9.14
CA LEU A 80 -14.71 -6.83 -8.83
C LEU A 80 -14.08 -8.11 -9.39
N THR A 81 -13.66 -8.09 -10.67
CA THR A 81 -12.98 -9.21 -11.30
C THR A 81 -11.70 -9.60 -10.56
N SER A 82 -10.89 -8.62 -10.14
CA SER A 82 -9.68 -8.87 -9.36
C SER A 82 -10.00 -9.59 -8.04
N LEU A 83 -11.05 -9.16 -7.33
CA LEU A 83 -11.46 -9.78 -6.07
C LEU A 83 -11.97 -11.20 -6.28
N GLN A 84 -12.76 -11.44 -7.33
CA GLN A 84 -13.27 -12.77 -7.68
C GLN A 84 -12.13 -13.74 -8.01
N LEU A 85 -11.19 -13.34 -8.86
CA LEU A 85 -10.04 -14.18 -9.22
C LEU A 85 -9.18 -14.56 -7.99
N LEU A 86 -8.98 -13.62 -7.06
CA LEU A 86 -8.23 -13.90 -5.84
C LEU A 86 -8.98 -14.87 -4.91
N ALA A 87 -10.31 -14.78 -4.85
CA ALA A 87 -11.14 -15.65 -4.02
C ALA A 87 -11.31 -17.06 -4.60
N GLU A 88 -11.42 -17.21 -5.92
CA GLU A 88 -11.51 -18.52 -6.57
C GLU A 88 -10.23 -19.35 -6.38
N GLU A 89 -9.08 -18.70 -6.49
CA GLU A 89 -7.78 -19.35 -6.29
C GLU A 89 -7.58 -19.79 -4.82
N SER A 90 -8.04 -18.99 -3.85
CA SER A 90 -7.93 -19.36 -2.43
C SER A 90 -8.75 -20.60 -2.06
N LEU A 91 -9.92 -20.75 -2.67
CA LEU A 91 -10.78 -21.93 -2.50
C LEU A 91 -10.20 -23.19 -3.14
N THR A 92 -9.34 -23.03 -4.15
CA THR A 92 -8.67 -24.16 -4.84
C THR A 92 -7.50 -24.72 -4.03
N LEU A 93 -6.89 -23.87 -3.18
CA LEU A 93 -5.76 -24.23 -2.32
C LEU A 93 -6.17 -24.79 -0.94
N ALA A 94 -7.47 -24.77 -0.60
CA ALA A 94 -8.03 -25.24 0.67
C ALA A 94 -8.56 -26.69 0.58
#